data_AF-A0A0H4X180-F1
#
_entry.id   AF-A0A0H4X180-F1
#
_cell.length_a   1.000
_cell.length_b   1.000
_cell.length_c   1.000
_cell.angle_alpha   90.00
_cell.angle_beta   90.00
_cell.angle_gamma   90.00
#
_symmetry.space_group_name_H-M   'P 1'
#
loop_
_entity.id
_entity.type
_entity.pdbx_description
1 polymer ?
#
loop_
_entity_poly.entity_id
_entity_poly.type
_entity_poly.pdbx_seq_one_letter_code
_entity_poly.pdbx_strand_id
1 'polypeptide(L)'
;MVIDLIILGLVLFFALIGAATGVSRQVANWAGLAVGYFASRRLGPVAGPHLAEALGSPLFLGFIVGTVLVFICTWLAVRYALGALLLRILSTGQHNENRGLDRFLGFVLGGAKMGLIAWVILSGIAFFEQHVVIAGRRVGFSPKESLSIEVARRYNLFEMTQFAPVGNLVEVSKAAGDPKRAGKLQDDPAYKALRKDPRFQRLLQDPKLKQALARGDTAALLRNDGVLQLIQDPDVVARLGAAARASERAP
;
A
#
# COMPACT_ATOMS: atom_id res chain seq x y z
N MET A 1 -20.28 -12.16 -8.74
CA MET A 1 -19.65 -13.28 -9.46
C MET A 1 -18.87 -12.87 -10.72
N VAL A 2 -19.38 -12.03 -11.63
CA VAL A 2 -18.64 -11.66 -12.87
C VAL A 2 -17.27 -11.03 -12.59
N ILE A 3 -17.20 -10.11 -11.63
CA ILE A 3 -15.94 -9.46 -11.22
C ILE A 3 -14.94 -10.50 -10.68
N ASP A 4 -15.41 -11.44 -9.86
CA ASP A 4 -14.56 -12.50 -9.30
C ASP A 4 -13.99 -13.39 -10.41
N LEU A 5 -14.80 -13.74 -11.42
CA LEU A 5 -14.36 -14.52 -12.57
C LEU A 5 -13.33 -13.78 -13.43
N ILE A 6 -13.52 -12.47 -13.63
CA ILE A 6 -12.55 -11.63 -14.35
C ILE A 6 -11.22 -11.59 -13.60
N ILE A 7 -11.25 -11.36 -12.28
CA ILE A 7 -10.05 -11.31 -11.45
C ILE A 7 -9.36 -12.67 -11.42
N LEU A 8 -10.11 -13.75 -11.21
CA LEU A 8 -9.57 -15.11 -11.22
C LEU A 8 -8.93 -15.44 -12.58
N GLY A 9 -9.61 -15.07 -13.68
CA GLY A 9 -9.11 -15.23 -15.04
C GLY A 9 -7.80 -14.47 -15.27
N LEU A 10 -7.71 -13.22 -14.81
CA LEU A 10 -6.47 -12.44 -14.87
C LEU A 10 -5.36 -13.05 -14.01
N VAL A 11 -5.65 -13.41 -12.75
CA VAL A 11 -4.67 -14.03 -11.86
C VAL A 11 -4.14 -15.33 -12.46
N LEU A 12 -5.01 -16.19 -13.00
CA LEU A 12 -4.63 -17.43 -13.65
C LEU A 12 -3.82 -17.17 -14.92
N PHE A 13 -4.24 -16.24 -15.78
CA PHE A 13 -3.53 -15.88 -17.00
C PHE A 13 -2.09 -15.43 -16.69
N PHE A 14 -1.90 -14.55 -15.73
CA PHE A 14 -0.57 -14.10 -15.33
C PHE A 14 0.22 -15.13 -14.53
N ALA A 15 -0.44 -16.03 -13.80
CA ALA A 15 0.20 -17.19 -13.20
C ALA A 15 0.74 -18.12 -14.30
N LEU A 16 -0.01 -18.39 -15.37
CA LEU A 16 0.46 -19.19 -16.50
C LEU A 16 1.63 -18.52 -17.25
N ILE A 17 1.57 -17.21 -17.47
CA ILE A 17 2.72 -16.45 -18.01
C ILE A 17 3.92 -16.55 -17.08
N GLY A 18 3.69 -16.43 -15.77
CA GLY A 18 4.72 -16.57 -14.74
C GLY A 18 5.37 -17.94 -14.78
N ALA A 19 4.58 -18.99 -14.96
CA ALA A 19 5.04 -20.37 -15.12
C ALA A 19 5.88 -20.55 -16.38
N ALA A 20 5.43 -19.99 -17.51
CA ALA A 20 6.16 -20.05 -18.77
C ALA A 20 7.49 -19.29 -18.72
N THR A 21 7.52 -18.18 -17.97
CA THR A 21 8.70 -17.33 -17.83
C THR A 21 9.70 -17.89 -16.82
N GLY A 22 9.23 -18.59 -15.79
CA GLY A 22 10.06 -19.10 -14.68
C GLY A 22 10.38 -18.03 -13.63
N VAL A 23 10.58 -18.44 -12.38
CA VAL A 23 10.92 -17.51 -11.28
C VAL A 23 12.29 -16.88 -11.48
N SER A 24 13.24 -17.66 -11.99
CA SER A 24 14.62 -17.25 -12.25
C SER A 24 14.72 -16.01 -13.14
N ARG A 25 13.95 -15.96 -14.24
CA ARG A 25 13.89 -14.80 -15.15
C ARG A 25 13.18 -13.60 -14.53
N GLN A 26 12.13 -13.84 -13.74
CA GLN A 26 11.43 -12.75 -13.05
C GLN A 26 12.34 -12.09 -12.02
N VAL A 27 13.06 -12.88 -11.22
CA VAL A 27 14.04 -12.39 -10.23
C VAL A 27 15.17 -11.63 -10.93
N ALA A 28 15.73 -12.16 -12.02
CA ALA A 28 16.76 -11.46 -12.80
C ALA A 28 16.26 -10.10 -13.33
N ASN A 29 14.99 -10.03 -13.75
CA ASN A 29 14.39 -8.78 -14.20
C ASN A 29 14.24 -7.77 -13.04
N TRP A 30 13.75 -8.19 -11.88
CA TRP A 30 13.63 -7.33 -10.69
C TRP A 30 14.99 -6.86 -10.19
N ALA A 31 15.98 -7.76 -10.14
CA ALA A 31 17.35 -7.41 -9.79
C ALA A 31 17.93 -6.41 -10.77
N GLY A 32 17.72 -6.62 -12.08
CA GLY A 32 18.16 -5.68 -13.11
C GLY A 32 17.48 -4.31 -12.98
N LEU A 33 16.19 -4.24 -12.66
CA LEU A 33 15.49 -2.97 -12.42
C LEU A 33 16.05 -2.24 -11.20
N ALA A 34 16.27 -2.96 -10.09
CA ALA A 34 16.84 -2.38 -8.87
C ALA A 34 18.26 -1.86 -9.11
N VAL A 35 19.14 -2.67 -9.68
CA VAL A 35 20.52 -2.27 -10.00
C VAL A 35 20.52 -1.14 -11.03
N GLY A 36 19.68 -1.21 -12.05
CA GLY A 36 19.52 -0.16 -13.05
C GLY A 36 19.13 1.19 -12.42
N TYR A 37 18.20 1.19 -11.47
CA TYR A 37 17.78 2.40 -10.76
C TYR A 37 18.92 3.01 -9.93
N PHE A 38 19.65 2.19 -9.17
CA PHE A 38 20.78 2.69 -8.37
C PHE A 38 21.94 3.16 -9.25
N ALA A 39 22.23 2.43 -10.33
CA ALA A 39 23.27 2.77 -11.28
C ALA A 39 22.95 4.06 -12.02
N SER A 40 21.71 4.23 -12.53
CA SER A 40 21.31 5.44 -13.24
C SER A 40 21.35 6.68 -12.35
N ARG A 41 20.97 6.55 -11.08
CA ARG A 41 21.08 7.67 -10.13
C ARG A 41 22.52 8.12 -9.89
N ARG A 42 23.48 7.19 -9.93
CA ARG A 42 24.90 7.48 -9.66
C ARG A 42 25.69 7.87 -10.92
N LEU A 43 25.42 7.20 -12.04
CA LEU A 43 26.15 7.35 -13.30
C LEU A 43 25.45 8.30 -14.29
N GLY A 44 24.16 8.57 -14.12
CA GLY A 44 23.40 9.54 -14.93
C GLY A 44 24.02 10.94 -14.93
N PRO A 45 24.47 11.49 -13.79
CA PRO A 45 25.17 12.78 -13.76
C PRO A 45 26.50 12.81 -14.49
N VAL A 46 27.17 11.66 -14.62
CA VAL A 46 28.45 11.54 -15.34
C VAL A 46 28.19 11.39 -16.84
N ALA A 47 27.21 10.57 -17.23
CA ALA A 47 26.87 10.32 -18.63
C ALA A 47 26.13 11.50 -19.28
N GLY A 48 25.35 12.25 -18.51
CA GLY A 48 24.48 13.32 -19.00
C GLY A 48 25.20 14.43 -19.78
N PRO A 49 26.29 15.03 -19.24
CA PRO A 49 27.03 16.07 -19.93
C PRO A 49 27.65 15.60 -21.26
N HIS A 50 28.25 14.40 -21.28
CA HIS A 50 28.84 13.83 -22.50
C HIS A 50 27.78 13.55 -23.58
N LEU A 51 26.58 13.11 -23.19
CA LEU A 51 25.46 12.93 -24.10
C LEU A 51 24.88 14.25 -24.59
N ALA A 52 24.83 15.28 -23.74
CA ALA A 52 24.38 16.61 -24.13
C ALA A 52 25.28 17.20 -25.22
N GLU A 53 26.60 17.09 -25.04
CA GLU A 53 27.62 17.54 -25.99
C GLU A 53 27.56 16.75 -27.30
N ALA A 54 27.49 15.42 -27.24
CA ALA A 54 27.42 14.57 -28.42
C ALA A 54 26.15 14.79 -29.27
N LEU A 55 25.03 15.14 -28.63
CA LEU A 55 23.75 15.40 -29.29
C LEU A 55 23.54 16.87 -29.68
N GLY A 56 24.45 17.77 -29.30
CA GLY A 56 24.27 19.22 -29.47
C GLY A 56 23.01 19.76 -28.78
N SER A 57 22.59 19.12 -27.69
CA SER A 57 21.30 19.36 -27.04
C SER A 57 21.47 20.09 -25.69
N PRO A 58 20.42 20.76 -25.17
CA PRO A 58 20.48 21.39 -23.86
C PRO A 58 20.84 20.40 -22.75
N LEU A 59 21.66 20.84 -21.78
CA LEU A 59 22.16 20.02 -20.66
C LEU A 59 21.08 19.22 -19.92
N PHE A 60 19.91 19.82 -19.68
CA PHE A 60 18.81 19.12 -19.00
C PHE A 60 18.31 17.90 -19.79
N LEU A 61 18.27 18.02 -21.11
CA LEU A 61 17.79 16.99 -22.03
C LEU A 61 18.81 15.86 -22.10
N GLY A 62 20.10 16.20 -22.18
CA GLY A 62 21.19 15.25 -22.07
C GLY A 62 21.22 14.50 -20.73
N PHE A 63 20.88 15.16 -19.61
CA PHE A 63 20.80 14.51 -18.30
C PHE A 63 19.65 13.51 -18.20
N ILE A 64 18.46 13.87 -18.70
CA ILE A 64 17.30 12.97 -18.74
C ILE A 64 17.62 11.76 -19.62
N VAL A 65 18.07 12.01 -20.85
CA VAL A 65 18.40 10.95 -21.82
C VAL A 65 19.53 10.07 -21.30
N GLY A 66 20.59 10.66 -20.74
CA GLY A 66 21.71 9.90 -20.17
C GLY A 66 21.31 9.05 -18.98
N THR A 67 20.47 9.56 -18.07
CA THR A 67 19.97 8.77 -16.94
C THR A 67 19.11 7.60 -17.42
N VAL A 68 18.22 7.83 -18.39
CA VAL A 68 17.37 6.79 -18.98
C VAL A 68 18.21 5.75 -19.73
N LEU A 69 19.20 6.18 -20.50
CA LEU A 69 20.05 5.30 -21.28
C LEU A 69 20.90 4.41 -20.36
N VAL A 70 21.54 5.00 -19.33
CA VAL A 70 22.26 4.24 -18.30
C VAL A 70 21.34 3.26 -17.60
N PHE A 71 20.11 3.65 -17.25
CA PHE A 71 19.14 2.75 -16.64
C PHE A 71 18.84 1.55 -17.54
N ILE A 72 18.50 1.80 -18.81
CA ILE A 72 18.16 0.74 -19.78
C ILE A 72 19.35 -0.18 -20.02
N CYS A 73 20.53 0.38 -20.30
CA CYS A 73 21.74 -0.39 -20.55
C CYS A 73 22.11 -1.26 -19.34
N THR A 74 22.06 -0.70 -18.13
CA THR A 74 22.38 -1.45 -16.91
C THR A 74 21.34 -2.54 -16.64
N TRP A 75 20.05 -2.21 -16.77
CA TRP A 75 18.97 -3.18 -16.58
C TRP A 75 19.10 -4.36 -17.54
N LEU A 76 19.30 -4.09 -18.83
CA LEU A 76 19.50 -5.12 -19.84
C LEU A 76 20.77 -5.92 -19.56
N ALA A 77 21.89 -5.27 -19.28
CA ALA A 77 23.16 -5.94 -18.98
C ALA A 77 23.03 -6.89 -17.80
N VAL A 78 22.45 -6.45 -16.68
CA VAL A 78 22.23 -7.30 -15.49
C VAL A 78 21.25 -8.43 -15.79
N ARG A 79 20.15 -8.14 -16.49
CA ARG A 79 19.16 -9.16 -16.86
C ARG A 79 19.78 -10.25 -17.72
N TYR A 80 20.56 -9.88 -18.74
CA TYR A 80 21.23 -10.85 -19.60
C TYR A 80 22.38 -11.57 -18.89
N ALA A 81 23.16 -10.88 -18.06
CA ALA A 81 24.25 -11.48 -17.28
C ALA A 81 23.71 -12.51 -16.27
N LEU A 82 22.69 -12.16 -15.49
CA LEU A 82 22.04 -13.08 -14.57
C LEU A 82 21.34 -14.21 -15.32
N GLY A 83 20.66 -13.91 -16.44
CA GLY A 83 20.05 -14.93 -17.28
C GLY A 83 21.07 -15.94 -17.83
N ALA A 84 22.20 -15.46 -18.32
CA ALA A 84 23.29 -16.29 -18.82
C ALA A 84 23.97 -17.08 -17.69
N LEU A 85 24.17 -16.47 -16.52
CA LEU A 85 24.72 -17.14 -15.34
C LEU A 85 23.79 -18.25 -14.85
N LEU A 86 22.49 -17.97 -14.78
CA LEU A 86 21.46 -18.95 -14.40
C LEU A 86 21.41 -20.08 -15.42
N LEU A 87 21.43 -19.77 -16.72
CA LEU A 87 21.50 -20.79 -17.78
C LEU A 87 22.75 -21.64 -17.64
N ARG A 88 23.92 -21.04 -17.38
CA ARG A 88 25.20 -21.76 -17.23
C ARG A 88 25.21 -22.66 -15.99
N ILE A 89 24.72 -22.17 -14.85
CA ILE A 89 24.65 -22.96 -13.61
C ILE A 89 23.65 -24.10 -13.78
N LEU A 90 22.49 -23.83 -14.39
CA LEU A 90 21.43 -24.82 -14.57
C LEU A 90 21.68 -25.80 -15.73
N SER A 91 22.50 -25.45 -16.73
CA SER A 91 22.85 -26.34 -17.84
C SER A 91 23.94 -27.36 -17.50
N THR A 92 24.69 -27.13 -16.43
CA THR A 92 25.84 -27.97 -16.05
C THR A 92 25.43 -29.15 -15.16
N GLY A 93 24.22 -29.11 -14.56
CA GLY A 93 23.63 -30.22 -13.82
C GLY A 93 22.69 -31.04 -14.69
N GLN A 94 22.99 -32.33 -14.87
CA GLN A 94 22.07 -33.29 -15.46
C GLN A 94 20.66 -33.21 -14.81
N HIS A 95 19.65 -33.26 -15.67
CA HIS A 95 18.22 -33.53 -15.39
C HIS A 95 17.33 -32.39 -14.87
N ASN A 96 16.48 -31.91 -15.80
CA ASN A 96 15.05 -31.57 -15.78
C ASN A 96 14.24 -31.44 -14.46
N GLU A 97 14.68 -31.93 -13.31
CA GLU A 97 13.89 -32.03 -12.08
C GLU A 97 13.57 -30.64 -11.49
N ASN A 98 14.56 -29.73 -11.50
CA ASN A 98 14.37 -28.35 -11.00
C ASN A 98 13.59 -27.44 -11.95
N ARG A 99 13.35 -27.86 -13.19
CA ARG A 99 12.58 -27.07 -14.17
C ARG A 99 11.10 -27.03 -13.82
N GLY A 100 10.58 -28.09 -13.18
CA GLY A 100 9.24 -28.10 -12.63
C GLY A 100 9.09 -27.08 -11.50
N LEU A 101 10.07 -27.02 -10.59
CA LEU A 101 10.09 -26.09 -9.47
C LEU A 101 10.20 -24.63 -9.92
N ASP A 102 11.07 -24.30 -10.88
CA ASP A 102 11.21 -22.92 -11.41
C ASP A 102 9.91 -22.41 -12.07
N ARG A 103 9.19 -23.30 -12.77
CA ARG A 103 7.88 -22.99 -13.37
C ARG A 103 6.78 -22.88 -12.32
N PHE A 104 6.76 -23.78 -11.33
CA PHE A 104 5.77 -23.71 -10.25
C PHE A 104 5.95 -22.43 -9.41
N LEU A 105 7.19 -22.10 -9.03
CA LEU A 105 7.48 -20.85 -8.35
C LEU A 105 7.16 -19.63 -9.23
N GLY A 106 7.43 -19.72 -10.53
CA GLY A 106 7.03 -18.70 -11.51
C GLY A 106 5.52 -18.51 -11.57
N PHE A 107 4.75 -19.60 -11.49
CA PHE A 107 3.28 -19.60 -11.43
C PHE A 107 2.78 -18.90 -10.17
N VAL A 108 3.29 -19.33 -9.01
CA VAL A 108 2.91 -18.77 -7.71
C VAL A 108 3.24 -17.28 -7.66
N LEU A 109 4.44 -16.87 -8.09
CA LEU A 109 4.87 -15.48 -8.07
C LEU A 109 4.03 -14.62 -9.03
N GLY A 110 3.76 -15.11 -10.25
CA GLY A 110 2.94 -14.42 -11.24
C GLY A 110 1.50 -14.22 -10.77
N GLY A 111 0.89 -15.27 -10.22
CA GLY A 111 -0.45 -15.23 -9.65
C GLY A 111 -0.52 -14.33 -8.42
N ALA A 112 0.42 -14.47 -7.48
CA ALA A 112 0.47 -13.65 -6.27
C ALA A 112 0.61 -12.16 -6.59
N LYS A 113 1.48 -11.79 -7.54
CA LYS A 113 1.65 -10.39 -7.95
C LYS A 113 0.34 -9.79 -8.47
N MET A 114 -0.36 -10.52 -9.35
CA MET A 114 -1.62 -10.04 -9.89
C MET A 114 -2.74 -10.05 -8.88
N GLY A 115 -2.79 -11.04 -8.00
CA GLY A 115 -3.74 -11.07 -6.88
C GLY A 115 -3.56 -9.85 -5.99
N LEU A 116 -2.31 -9.48 -5.68
CA LEU A 116 -2.00 -8.29 -4.90
C LEU A 116 -2.40 -7.00 -5.62
N ILE A 117 -2.10 -6.87 -6.92
CA ILE A 117 -2.54 -5.71 -7.73
C ILE A 117 -4.06 -5.61 -7.77
N ALA A 118 -4.76 -6.72 -8.02
CA ALA A 118 -6.22 -6.78 -8.02
C ALA A 118 -6.80 -6.40 -6.65
N TRP A 119 -6.21 -6.90 -5.56
CA TRP A 119 -6.61 -6.56 -4.20
C TRP A 119 -6.42 -5.07 -3.89
N VAL A 120 -5.30 -4.45 -4.31
CA VAL A 120 -5.07 -3.00 -4.16
C VAL A 120 -6.11 -2.20 -4.95
N ILE A 121 -6.37 -2.57 -6.20
CA ILE A 121 -7.37 -1.91 -7.05
C ILE A 121 -8.76 -2.02 -6.42
N LEU A 122 -9.16 -3.22 -5.99
CA LEU A 122 -10.43 -3.45 -5.31
C LEU A 122 -10.54 -2.67 -4.00
N SER A 123 -9.46 -2.59 -3.22
CA SER A 123 -9.40 -1.79 -1.99
C SER A 123 -9.62 -0.31 -2.31
N GLY A 124 -9.00 0.20 -3.38
CA GLY A 124 -9.20 1.57 -3.85
C GLY A 124 -10.64 1.83 -4.27
N ILE A 125 -11.22 0.95 -5.09
CA ILE A 125 -12.63 1.05 -5.53
C ILE A 125 -13.58 1.03 -4.32
N ALA A 126 -13.37 0.09 -3.39
CA ALA A 126 -14.18 -0.01 -2.18
C ALA A 126 -14.08 1.26 -1.32
N PHE A 127 -12.87 1.81 -1.18
CA PHE A 127 -12.63 3.06 -0.46
C PHE A 127 -13.35 4.24 -1.11
N PHE A 128 -13.25 4.39 -2.43
CA PHE A 128 -13.94 5.44 -3.19
C PHE A 128 -15.47 5.31 -3.06
N GLU A 129 -16.02 4.09 -3.13
CA GLU A 129 -17.46 3.85 -2.97
C GLU A 129 -17.98 4.29 -1.58
N GLN A 130 -17.18 4.07 -0.52
CA GLN A 130 -17.55 4.42 0.84
C GLN A 130 -17.42 5.92 1.15
N HIS A 131 -16.46 6.62 0.52
CA HIS A 131 -16.06 7.97 0.92
C HIS A 131 -16.41 9.07 -0.10
N VAL A 132 -16.62 8.75 -1.37
CA VAL A 132 -16.89 9.75 -2.40
C VAL A 132 -18.37 9.74 -2.78
N VAL A 133 -19.11 10.76 -2.32
CA VAL A 133 -20.49 11.03 -2.74
C VAL A 133 -20.46 12.09 -3.85
N ILE A 134 -20.50 11.65 -5.10
CA ILE A 134 -20.65 12.57 -6.25
C ILE A 134 -22.14 12.85 -6.44
N ALA A 135 -22.54 14.12 -6.35
CA ALA A 135 -23.89 14.60 -6.62
C ALA A 135 -25.01 13.92 -5.80
N GLY A 136 -24.76 13.65 -4.51
CA GLY A 136 -25.79 13.13 -3.58
C GLY A 136 -26.24 11.68 -3.81
N ARG A 137 -25.72 11.00 -4.85
CA ARG A 137 -25.92 9.56 -5.06
C ARG A 137 -24.63 8.82 -4.74
N ARG A 138 -24.72 7.83 -3.85
CA ARG A 138 -23.63 6.86 -3.67
C ARG A 138 -23.47 6.13 -5.01
N VAL A 139 -22.29 6.19 -5.59
CA VAL A 139 -21.96 5.45 -6.82
C VAL A 139 -21.76 3.99 -6.42
N GLY A 140 -22.86 3.32 -6.11
CA GLY A 140 -22.87 1.94 -5.66
C GLY A 140 -22.68 1.00 -6.84
N PHE A 141 -21.44 0.82 -7.29
CA PHE A 141 -21.06 -0.40 -8.01
C PHE A 141 -21.00 -1.55 -6.99
N SER A 142 -22.16 -1.93 -6.48
CA SER A 142 -22.31 -3.04 -5.54
C SER A 142 -22.94 -4.21 -6.30
N PRO A 143 -22.16 -5.01 -7.06
CA PRO A 143 -22.62 -6.34 -7.40
C PRO A 143 -22.66 -7.09 -6.08
N LYS A 144 -23.87 -7.25 -5.52
CA LYS A 144 -24.20 -7.87 -4.21
C LYS A 144 -23.68 -9.32 -4.03
N GLU A 145 -22.88 -9.84 -4.97
CA GLU A 145 -22.49 -11.24 -5.08
C GLU A 145 -20.98 -11.41 -5.33
N SER A 146 -20.13 -10.42 -4.98
CA SER A 146 -18.67 -10.54 -5.18
C SER A 146 -17.93 -10.70 -3.85
N LEU A 147 -17.45 -11.92 -3.63
CA LEU A 147 -16.60 -12.28 -2.48
C LEU A 147 -15.30 -11.48 -2.46
N SER A 148 -14.73 -11.19 -3.63
CA SER A 148 -13.48 -10.42 -3.74
C SER A 148 -13.66 -8.99 -3.23
N ILE A 149 -14.82 -8.37 -3.51
CA ILE A 149 -15.16 -7.03 -3.02
C ILE A 149 -15.42 -7.05 -1.52
N GLU A 150 -16.09 -8.08 -1.00
CA GLU A 150 -16.31 -8.23 0.44
C GLU A 150 -14.99 -8.37 1.21
N VAL A 151 -14.08 -9.21 0.72
CA VAL A 151 -12.74 -9.37 1.29
C VAL A 151 -11.93 -8.07 1.20
N ALA A 152 -12.00 -7.36 0.06
CA ALA A 152 -11.32 -6.08 -0.11
C ALA A 152 -11.90 -4.98 0.82
N ARG A 153 -13.21 -4.99 1.11
CA ARG A 153 -13.81 -4.10 2.12
C ARG A 153 -13.34 -4.45 3.52
N ARG A 154 -13.29 -5.74 3.88
CA ARG A 154 -12.85 -6.20 5.20
C ARG A 154 -11.37 -5.97 5.47
N TYR A 155 -10.53 -6.12 4.44
CA TYR A 155 -9.09 -5.90 4.49
C TYR A 155 -8.71 -4.76 3.57
N ASN A 156 -9.36 -3.60 3.72
CA ASN A 156 -9.06 -2.45 2.88
C ASN A 156 -7.72 -1.83 3.30
N LEU A 157 -6.74 -1.89 2.41
CA LEU A 157 -5.40 -1.33 2.58
C LEU A 157 -5.40 0.16 2.94
N PHE A 158 -6.36 0.91 2.39
CA PHE A 158 -6.49 2.34 2.60
C PHE A 158 -7.17 2.66 3.93
N GLU A 159 -8.11 1.83 4.39
CA GLU A 159 -8.70 2.02 5.71
C GLU A 159 -7.70 1.76 6.83
N MET A 160 -6.86 0.72 6.69
CA MET A 160 -5.85 0.37 7.70
C MET A 160 -4.76 1.43 7.88
N THR A 161 -4.45 2.22 6.85
CA THR A 161 -3.34 3.19 6.88
C THR A 161 -3.80 4.64 7.04
N GLN A 162 -4.90 5.04 6.40
CA GLN A 162 -5.38 6.42 6.44
C GLN A 162 -6.42 6.68 7.55
N PHE A 163 -7.11 5.65 8.06
CA PHE A 163 -8.10 5.79 9.13
C PHE A 163 -7.67 5.22 10.49
N ALA A 164 -6.41 4.78 10.62
CA ALA A 164 -5.82 4.46 11.92
C ALA A 164 -6.06 5.57 12.98
N PRO A 165 -5.99 6.88 12.66
CA PRO A 165 -6.28 7.93 13.64
C PRO A 165 -7.74 7.94 14.11
N VAL A 166 -8.69 7.56 13.26
CA VAL A 166 -10.12 7.48 13.62
C VAL A 166 -10.39 6.25 14.47
N GLY A 167 -9.76 5.12 14.17
CA GLY A 167 -9.79 3.94 15.03
C GLY A 167 -9.22 4.24 16.43
N ASN A 168 -8.07 4.92 16.48
CA ASN A 168 -7.46 5.38 17.74
C ASN A 168 -8.39 6.33 18.51
N LEU A 169 -9.09 7.23 17.81
CA LEU A 169 -10.08 8.12 18.43
C LEU A 169 -11.24 7.35 19.07
N VAL A 170 -11.77 6.33 18.40
CA VAL A 170 -12.81 5.45 18.93
C VAL A 170 -12.31 4.71 20.16
N GLU A 171 -11.11 4.12 20.10
CA GLU A 171 -10.55 3.34 21.20
C GLU A 171 -10.27 4.21 22.43
N VAL A 172 -9.65 5.39 22.23
CA VAL A 172 -9.43 6.38 23.30
C VAL A 172 -10.76 6.83 23.91
N SER A 173 -11.80 7.04 23.09
CA SER A 173 -13.11 7.45 23.59
C SER A 173 -13.81 6.34 24.39
N LYS A 174 -13.71 5.08 23.94
CA LYS A 174 -14.23 3.92 24.67
C LYS A 174 -13.46 3.70 25.98
N ALA A 175 -12.14 3.77 25.93
CA ALA A 175 -11.28 3.64 27.11
C ALA A 175 -11.51 4.76 28.14
N ALA A 176 -11.81 5.98 27.69
CA ALA A 176 -12.18 7.09 28.59
C ALA A 176 -13.54 6.89 29.28
N GLY A 177 -14.47 6.15 28.65
CA GLY A 177 -15.78 5.82 29.21
C GLY A 177 -15.79 4.58 30.12
N ASP A 178 -14.75 3.73 30.05
CA ASP A 178 -14.61 2.53 30.90
C ASP A 178 -13.85 2.88 32.19
N PRO A 179 -14.45 2.72 33.39
CA PRO A 179 -13.82 3.09 34.66
C PRO A 179 -12.48 2.37 34.93
N LYS A 180 -12.27 1.16 34.38
CA LYS A 180 -11.01 0.42 34.57
C LYS A 180 -9.89 0.92 33.67
N ARG A 181 -10.21 1.31 32.42
CA ARG A 181 -9.23 1.80 31.44
C ARG A 181 -8.98 3.30 31.58
N ALA A 182 -9.98 4.05 32.04
CA ALA A 182 -9.92 5.49 32.21
C ALA A 182 -8.83 5.92 33.21
N GLY A 183 -8.59 5.15 34.29
CA GLY A 183 -7.53 5.46 35.26
C GLY A 183 -6.14 5.55 34.62
N LYS A 184 -5.75 4.54 33.82
CA LYS A 184 -4.47 4.53 33.11
C LYS A 184 -4.38 5.59 32.02
N LEU A 185 -5.49 5.79 31.32
CA LEU A 185 -5.57 6.80 30.27
C LEU A 185 -5.41 8.22 30.86
N GLN A 186 -5.95 8.47 32.05
CA GLN A 186 -5.80 9.75 32.74
C GLN A 186 -4.38 10.09 33.13
N ASP A 187 -3.52 9.08 33.38
CA ASP A 187 -2.12 9.28 33.73
C ASP A 187 -1.21 9.50 32.51
N ASP A 188 -1.66 9.07 31.33
CA ASP A 188 -0.91 9.17 30.08
C ASP A 188 -0.70 10.64 29.64
N PRO A 189 0.56 11.05 29.35
CA PRO A 189 0.85 12.43 28.95
C PRO A 189 0.24 12.81 27.60
N ALA A 190 0.08 11.86 26.67
CA ALA A 190 -0.52 12.13 25.37
C ALA A 190 -2.03 12.34 25.50
N TYR A 191 -2.72 11.58 26.36
CA TYR A 191 -4.13 11.83 26.68
C TYR A 191 -4.35 13.15 27.43
N LYS A 192 -3.47 13.51 28.38
CA LYS A 192 -3.51 14.83 29.04
C LYS A 192 -3.37 15.97 28.02
N ALA A 193 -2.50 15.82 27.03
CA ALA A 193 -2.34 16.78 25.94
C ALA A 193 -3.58 16.84 25.02
N LEU A 194 -4.18 15.68 24.69
CA LEU A 194 -5.42 15.62 23.91
C LEU A 194 -6.59 16.29 24.64
N ARG A 195 -6.75 16.06 25.95
CA ARG A 195 -7.80 16.71 26.75
C ARG A 195 -7.69 18.23 26.79
N LYS A 196 -6.49 18.79 26.58
CA LYS A 196 -6.28 20.23 26.50
C LYS A 196 -6.57 20.81 25.11
N ASP A 197 -6.70 19.97 24.08
CA ASP A 197 -6.98 20.42 22.71
C ASP A 197 -8.47 20.86 22.59
N PRO A 198 -8.75 22.12 22.24
CA PRO A 198 -10.11 22.62 22.08
C PRO A 198 -10.92 21.85 21.02
N ARG A 199 -10.27 21.36 19.96
CA ARG A 199 -10.92 20.58 18.89
C ARG A 199 -11.42 19.25 19.42
N PHE A 200 -10.57 18.55 20.19
CA PHE A 200 -10.93 17.28 20.83
C PHE A 200 -12.08 17.44 21.83
N GLN A 201 -12.06 18.50 22.65
CA GLN A 201 -13.17 18.79 23.58
C GLN A 201 -14.49 19.04 22.85
N ARG A 202 -14.48 19.78 21.73
CA ARG A 202 -15.69 20.03 20.92
C ARG A 202 -16.27 18.74 20.36
N LEU A 203 -15.43 17.82 19.88
CA LEU A 203 -15.88 16.51 19.40
C LEU A 203 -16.56 15.70 20.50
N LEU A 204 -16.03 15.74 21.71
CA LEU A 204 -16.61 15.09 22.88
C LEU A 204 -17.86 15.78 23.42
N GLN A 205 -18.25 16.96 22.91
CA GLN A 205 -19.49 17.64 23.31
C GLN A 205 -20.63 17.41 22.32
N ASP A 206 -20.33 17.06 21.07
CA ASP A 206 -21.35 16.80 20.05
C ASP A 206 -22.09 15.47 20.32
N PRO A 207 -23.43 15.51 20.54
CA PRO A 207 -24.22 14.33 20.86
C PRO A 207 -24.27 13.31 19.70
N LYS A 208 -24.19 13.75 18.43
CA LYS A 208 -24.18 12.84 17.27
C LYS A 208 -22.86 12.08 17.21
N LEU A 209 -21.75 12.77 17.47
CA LEU A 209 -20.42 12.16 17.53
C LEU A 209 -20.29 11.19 18.71
N LYS A 210 -20.80 11.53 19.89
CA LYS A 210 -20.82 10.60 21.04
C LYS A 210 -21.49 9.28 20.70
N GLN A 211 -22.65 9.34 20.04
CA GLN A 211 -23.37 8.14 19.62
C GLN A 211 -22.62 7.35 18.54
N ALA A 212 -21.93 8.01 17.62
CA ALA A 212 -21.10 7.36 16.61
C ALA A 212 -19.87 6.68 17.25
N LEU A 213 -19.19 7.35 18.18
CA LEU A 213 -18.06 6.83 18.95
C LEU A 213 -18.46 5.61 19.79
N ALA A 214 -19.60 5.69 20.49
CA ALA A 214 -20.12 4.58 21.29
C ALA A 214 -20.44 3.34 20.43
N ARG A 215 -21.00 3.56 19.24
CA ARG A 215 -21.31 2.50 18.26
C ARG A 215 -20.09 2.03 17.47
N GLY A 216 -18.96 2.73 17.53
CA GLY A 216 -17.79 2.47 16.69
C GLY A 216 -18.04 2.73 15.20
N ASP A 217 -18.99 3.61 14.86
CA ASP A 217 -19.36 3.93 13.47
C ASP A 217 -18.34 4.91 12.87
N THR A 218 -17.21 4.38 12.39
CA THR A 218 -16.11 5.15 11.79
C THR A 218 -16.54 5.93 10.55
N ALA A 219 -17.50 5.42 9.78
CA ALA A 219 -18.05 6.11 8.61
C ALA A 219 -18.82 7.39 9.00
N ALA A 220 -19.57 7.36 10.11
CA ALA A 220 -20.20 8.56 10.63
C ALA A 220 -19.18 9.58 11.17
N LEU A 221 -18.07 9.13 11.77
CA LEU A 221 -17.00 10.01 12.24
C LEU A 221 -16.29 10.72 11.07
N LEU A 222 -16.00 10.01 9.99
CA LEU A 222 -15.34 10.56 8.80
C LEU A 222 -16.17 11.57 8.03
N ARG A 223 -17.48 11.64 8.27
CA ARG A 223 -18.38 12.64 7.68
C ARG A 223 -18.44 13.93 8.48
N ASN A 224 -17.80 13.98 9.64
CA ASN A 224 -17.77 15.17 10.48
C ASN A 224 -16.51 15.98 10.20
N ASP A 225 -16.67 17.23 9.78
CA ASP A 225 -15.55 18.13 9.46
C ASP A 225 -14.60 18.33 10.65
N GLY A 226 -15.12 18.32 11.88
CA GLY A 226 -14.30 18.45 13.08
C GLY A 226 -13.38 17.24 13.30
N VAL A 227 -13.84 16.04 12.97
CA VAL A 227 -13.01 14.82 13.03
C VAL A 227 -11.95 14.88 11.93
N LEU A 228 -12.33 15.26 10.72
CA LEU A 228 -11.40 15.40 9.59
C LEU A 228 -10.29 16.42 9.90
N GLN A 229 -10.64 17.58 10.47
CA GLN A 229 -9.67 18.59 10.90
C GLN A 229 -8.74 18.08 12.01
N LEU A 230 -9.26 17.24 12.93
CA LEU A 230 -8.47 16.68 14.01
C LEU A 230 -7.43 15.66 13.49
N ILE A 231 -7.82 14.79 12.56
CA ILE A 231 -6.94 13.75 12.01
C ILE A 231 -5.96 14.26 10.94
N GLN A 232 -6.16 15.47 10.42
CA GLN A 232 -5.19 16.11 9.53
C GLN A 232 -3.97 16.66 10.27
N ASP A 233 -4.06 16.84 11.59
CA ASP A 233 -2.97 17.36 12.41
C ASP A 233 -2.04 16.22 12.88
N PRO A 234 -0.78 16.17 12.41
CA PRO A 234 0.13 15.05 12.69
C PRO A 234 0.45 14.91 14.18
N ASP A 235 0.49 16.01 14.94
CA ASP A 235 0.77 15.98 16.38
C ASP A 235 -0.40 15.36 17.14
N VAL A 236 -1.63 15.65 16.72
CA VAL A 236 -2.83 15.09 17.33
C VAL A 236 -2.97 13.61 16.99
N VAL A 237 -2.69 13.22 15.75
CA VAL A 237 -2.66 11.81 15.31
C VAL A 237 -1.67 11.00 16.14
N ALA A 238 -0.45 11.51 16.34
CA ALA A 238 0.56 10.85 17.14
C ALA A 238 0.11 10.68 18.60
N ARG A 239 -0.52 11.70 19.18
CA ARG A 239 -1.07 11.64 20.54
C ARG A 239 -2.23 10.66 20.66
N LEU A 240 -3.14 10.61 19.68
CA LEU A 240 -4.24 9.64 19.62
C LEU A 240 -3.72 8.21 19.58
N GLY A 241 -2.71 7.94 18.75
CA GLY A 241 -2.09 6.62 18.66
C GLY A 241 -1.28 6.24 19.91
N ALA A 242 -0.68 7.19 20.62
CA ALA A 242 -0.02 6.93 21.90
C ALA A 242 -1.05 6.62 23.01
N ALA A 243 -2.12 7.42 23.10
CA ALA A 243 -3.19 7.22 24.08
C ALA A 243 -3.95 5.89 23.84
N ALA A 244 -4.23 5.53 22.59
CA ALA A 244 -4.86 4.24 22.25
C ALA A 244 -4.01 3.04 22.68
N ARG A 245 -2.70 3.07 22.40
CA ARG A 245 -1.76 2.03 22.85
C ARG A 245 -1.65 1.95 24.38
N ALA A 246 -1.73 3.09 25.07
CA ALA A 246 -1.73 3.12 26.52
C ALA A 246 -3.00 2.47 27.11
N SER A 247 -4.16 2.62 26.46
CA SER A 247 -5.40 1.95 26.87
C SER A 247 -5.44 0.44 26.60
N GLU A 248 -4.70 -0.05 25.60
CA GLU A 248 -4.67 -1.47 25.23
C GLU A 248 -3.68 -2.31 26.05
N ARG A 249 -2.69 -1.70 26.69
CA ARG A 249 -1.76 -2.40 27.59
C ARG A 249 -2.48 -2.90 28.86
N ALA A 250 -3.11 -4.08 28.73
CA ALA A 250 -3.46 -4.94 29.86
C ALA A 250 -2.17 -5.44 30.55
N PRO A 251 -2.18 -5.66 31.88
CA PRO A 251 -1.09 -6.37 32.56
C PRO A 251 -0.92 -7.79 32.03
#